data_AF-A0A2M7NPW2-F1
#
_entry.id   AF-A0A2M7NPW2-F1
#
_cell.length_a   1.000
_cell.length_b   1.000
_cell.length_c   1.000
_cell.angle_alpha   90.00
_cell.angle_beta   90.00
_cell.angle_gamma   90.00
#
_symmetry.space_group_name_H-M   'P 1'
#
loop_
_entity.id
_entity.type
_entity.pdbx_description
1 polymer ?
#
loop_
_entity_poly.entity_id
_entity_poly.type
_entity_poly.pdbx_seq_one_letter_code
_entity_poly.pdbx_strand_id
1 'polypeptide(L)'
;MIFTPLYIIFLILVFILVWLFIKTIDERKWLTLLVSVVLTPVVYFYIFYPLLNIFSSYHHEKHFDNVAWKKAPALRYEMSNEIIDKQLFNGKSKKEIESILGKSEWYGWDDSIKANSPEKWNYNMGFKPGAFNSNQECLELVFKNDSVVKSKQYQLEYIYEKKIDSVEVDKKI
;
A
#
# COMPACT_ATOMS: atom_id res chain seq x y z
N MET A 1 -24.65 4.58 -12.32
CA MET A 1 -24.46 4.54 -10.85
C MET A 1 -25.34 3.45 -10.28
N ILE A 2 -24.78 2.35 -9.79
CA ILE A 2 -25.53 1.39 -8.98
C ILE A 2 -25.57 1.96 -7.57
N PHE A 3 -26.76 2.29 -7.05
CA PHE A 3 -26.94 2.62 -5.65
C PHE A 3 -26.70 1.34 -4.84
N THR A 4 -25.46 1.12 -4.40
CA THR A 4 -25.15 -0.01 -3.54
C THR A 4 -25.83 0.20 -2.19
N PRO A 5 -26.36 -0.84 -1.52
CA PRO A 5 -26.92 -0.71 -0.18
C PRO A 5 -25.98 0.01 0.80
N LEU A 6 -24.68 -0.20 0.62
CA LEU A 6 -23.61 0.47 1.36
C LEU A 6 -23.62 2.01 1.19
N TYR A 7 -23.88 2.51 -0.03
CA TYR A 7 -23.98 3.95 -0.29
C TYR A 7 -25.10 4.61 0.51
N ILE A 8 -26.27 3.95 0.56
CA ILE A 8 -27.44 4.44 1.32
C ILE A 8 -27.12 4.47 2.82
N ILE A 9 -26.49 3.41 3.34
CA ILE A 9 -26.07 3.35 4.75
C ILE A 9 -25.12 4.49 5.08
N PHE A 10 -24.11 4.75 4.24
CA PHE A 10 -23.17 5.84 4.46
C PHE A 10 -23.81 7.23 4.35
N LEU A 11 -24.75 7.43 3.43
CA LEU A 11 -25.50 8.68 3.35
C LEU A 11 -26.32 8.93 4.62
N ILE A 12 -27.00 7.90 5.15
CA ILE A 12 -27.75 8.01 6.40
C ILE A 12 -26.80 8.31 7.57
N LEU A 13 -25.63 7.66 7.63
CA LEU A 13 -24.62 7.93 8.64
C LEU A 13 -24.14 9.39 8.59
N VAL A 14 -23.76 9.89 7.41
CA VAL A 14 -23.32 11.28 7.24
C VAL A 14 -24.44 12.25 7.59
N PHE A 15 -25.69 11.96 7.18
CA PHE A 15 -26.84 12.78 7.56
C PHE A 15 -27.01 12.88 9.07
N ILE A 16 -26.93 11.76 9.79
CA ILE A 16 -27.05 11.73 11.26
C ILE A 16 -25.93 12.57 11.90
N LEU A 17 -24.68 12.45 11.42
CA LEU A 17 -23.54 13.21 11.94
C LEU A 17 -23.71 14.72 11.69
N VAL A 18 -24.08 15.10 10.47
CA VAL A 18 -24.36 16.50 10.10
C VAL A 18 -25.52 17.04 10.93
N TRP A 19 -26.59 16.27 11.07
CA TRP A 19 -27.74 16.64 11.89
C TRP A 19 -27.36 16.90 13.34
N LEU A 20 -26.60 15.99 13.96
CA LEU A 20 -26.13 16.14 15.33
C LEU A 20 -25.26 17.39 15.48
N PHE A 21 -24.39 17.66 14.50
CA PHE A 21 -23.56 18.85 14.48
C PHE A 21 -24.37 20.15 14.35
N ILE A 22 -25.31 20.25 13.42
CA ILE A 22 -26.14 21.47 13.28
C ILE A 22 -27.03 21.67 14.51
N LYS A 23 -27.48 20.58 15.15
CA LYS A 23 -28.25 20.65 16.39
C LYS A 23 -27.46 21.26 17.57
N THR A 24 -26.13 21.22 17.56
CA THR A 24 -25.34 21.92 18.61
C THR A 24 -25.28 23.43 18.39
N ILE A 25 -25.55 23.90 17.17
CA ILE A 25 -25.50 25.32 16.79
C ILE A 25 -26.88 25.96 16.91
N ASP A 26 -27.94 25.25 16.54
CA ASP A 26 -29.32 25.78 16.50
C ASP A 26 -30.34 24.79 17.08
N GLU A 27 -31.25 25.30 17.93
CA GLU A 27 -32.30 24.50 18.58
C GLU A 27 -33.57 24.35 17.73
N ARG A 28 -33.75 25.15 16.66
CA ARG A 28 -34.94 25.13 15.81
C ARG A 28 -34.95 23.90 14.91
N LYS A 29 -35.62 22.85 15.39
CA LYS A 29 -35.70 21.52 14.75
C LYS A 29 -35.96 21.53 13.24
N TRP A 30 -36.84 22.42 12.76
CA TRP A 30 -37.19 22.50 11.33
C TRP A 30 -36.06 23.10 10.48
N LEU A 31 -35.34 24.10 11.01
CA LEU A 31 -34.20 24.71 10.34
C LEU A 31 -33.00 23.77 10.35
N THR A 32 -32.74 23.11 11.48
CA THR A 32 -31.72 22.05 11.61
C THR A 32 -31.94 20.97 10.56
N LEU A 33 -33.19 20.54 10.32
CA LEU A 33 -33.53 19.56 9.29
C LEU A 33 -33.20 20.02 7.89
N LEU A 34 -33.71 21.20 7.52
CA LEU A 34 -33.52 21.75 6.19
C LEU A 34 -32.02 21.90 5.87
N VAL A 35 -31.27 22.50 6.79
CA VAL A 35 -29.83 22.71 6.63
C VAL A 35 -29.09 21.38 6.54
N SER A 36 -29.43 20.40 7.37
CA SER A 36 -28.78 19.09 7.36
C SER A 36 -29.00 18.33 6.05
N VAL A 37 -30.22 18.35 5.51
CA VAL A 37 -30.54 17.72 4.22
C VAL A 37 -29.73 18.34 3.09
N VAL A 38 -29.62 19.69 3.06
CA VAL A 38 -28.87 20.41 2.03
C VAL A 38 -27.36 20.21 2.17
N LEU A 39 -26.84 20.17 3.40
CA LEU A 39 -25.40 20.08 3.66
C LEU A 39 -24.86 18.65 3.54
N THR A 40 -25.68 17.63 3.79
CA THR A 40 -25.30 16.22 3.70
C THR A 40 -24.62 15.83 2.38
N PRO A 41 -25.16 16.12 1.18
CA PRO A 41 -24.48 15.77 -0.07
C PRO A 41 -23.11 16.45 -0.20
N VAL A 42 -22.97 17.69 0.26
CA VAL A 42 -21.69 18.42 0.23
C VAL A 42 -20.66 17.73 1.13
N VAL A 43 -21.03 17.45 2.38
CA VAL A 43 -20.15 16.75 3.34
C VAL A 43 -19.83 15.34 2.85
N TYR A 44 -20.79 14.64 2.26
CA TYR A 44 -20.57 13.31 1.73
C TYR A 44 -19.51 13.32 0.62
N PHE A 45 -19.70 14.11 -0.44
CA PHE A 45 -18.82 14.05 -1.62
C PHE A 45 -17.46 14.70 -1.40
N TYR A 46 -17.35 15.74 -0.58
CA TYR A 46 -16.12 16.51 -0.42
C TYR A 46 -15.34 16.19 0.85
N ILE A 47 -15.93 15.48 1.82
CA ILE A 47 -15.24 15.11 3.07
C ILE A 47 -15.26 13.60 3.24
N PHE A 48 -16.45 13.01 3.39
CA PHE A 48 -16.57 11.60 3.75
C PHE A 48 -16.05 10.65 2.64
N TYR A 49 -16.40 10.91 1.39
CA TYR A 49 -15.98 10.07 0.26
C TYR A 49 -14.46 10.10 0.01
N PRO A 50 -13.77 11.25 0.01
CA PRO A 50 -12.31 11.28 -0.01
C PRO A 50 -11.68 10.54 1.17
N LEU A 51 -12.21 10.68 2.39
CA LEU A 51 -11.71 9.95 3.55
C LEU A 51 -11.81 8.44 3.35
N LEU A 52 -12.95 7.93 2.86
CA LEU A 52 -13.10 6.50 2.55
C LEU A 52 -12.06 6.01 1.53
N ASN A 53 -11.74 6.81 0.50
CA ASN A 53 -10.73 6.44 -0.49
C ASN A 53 -9.31 6.46 0.08
N ILE A 54 -9.01 7.38 1.01
CA ILE A 54 -7.71 7.45 1.68
C ILE A 54 -7.48 6.23 2.59
N PHE A 55 -8.54 5.76 3.27
CA PHE A 55 -8.47 4.58 4.15
C PHE A 55 -8.68 3.25 3.42
N SER A 56 -9.13 3.28 2.17
CA SER A 56 -9.20 2.08 1.35
C SER A 56 -7.80 1.76 0.81
N SER A 57 -7.29 0.58 1.16
CA SER A 57 -6.04 0.03 0.62
C SER A 57 -6.22 -0.58 -0.78
N TYR A 58 -7.37 -0.34 -1.43
CA TYR A 58 -7.63 -0.83 -2.76
C TYR A 58 -6.70 -0.16 -3.76
N HIS A 59 -6.02 -0.98 -4.54
CA HIS A 59 -5.10 -0.56 -5.58
C HIS A 59 -5.39 -1.36 -6.85
N HIS A 60 -4.94 -0.82 -7.97
CA HIS A 60 -5.11 -1.50 -9.24
C HIS A 60 -4.11 -2.66 -9.34
N GLU A 61 -4.62 -3.87 -9.56
CA GLU A 61 -3.81 -5.05 -9.81
C GLU A 61 -3.55 -5.19 -11.32
N LYS A 62 -2.33 -5.61 -11.67
CA LYS A 62 -1.87 -5.78 -13.05
C LYS A 62 -1.30 -7.18 -13.24
N HIS A 63 -1.37 -7.64 -14.48
CA HIS A 63 -0.61 -8.82 -14.89
C HIS A 63 0.90 -8.53 -14.85
N PHE A 64 1.66 -9.56 -14.53
CA PHE A 64 3.11 -9.51 -14.51
C PHE A 64 3.66 -9.22 -15.91
N ASP A 65 4.44 -8.15 -15.99
CA ASP A 65 5.16 -7.75 -17.19
C ASP A 65 6.61 -7.40 -16.82
N ASN A 66 7.57 -8.01 -17.51
CA ASN A 66 8.99 -7.87 -17.19
C ASN A 66 9.54 -6.47 -17.52
N VAL A 67 8.98 -5.78 -18.50
CA VAL A 67 9.38 -4.42 -18.87
C VAL A 67 8.85 -3.44 -17.83
N ALA A 68 7.57 -3.55 -17.44
CA ALA A 68 6.95 -2.75 -16.41
C ALA A 68 7.64 -2.95 -15.05
N TRP A 69 7.95 -4.20 -14.70
CA TRP A 69 8.69 -4.55 -13.48
C TRP A 69 10.02 -3.79 -13.37
N LYS A 70 10.78 -3.75 -14.46
CA LYS A 70 12.09 -3.06 -14.49
C LYS A 70 11.94 -1.54 -14.56
N LYS A 71 10.93 -1.05 -15.29
CA LYS A 71 10.71 0.39 -15.52
C LYS A 71 10.21 1.12 -14.29
N ALA A 72 9.36 0.49 -13.47
CA ALA A 72 8.70 1.14 -12.34
C ALA A 72 8.80 0.31 -11.04
N PRO A 73 9.97 0.28 -10.37
CA PRO A 73 10.15 -0.46 -9.12
C PRO A 73 9.14 -0.11 -8.02
N ALA A 74 8.76 1.16 -7.94
CA ALA A 74 7.80 1.66 -6.94
C ALA A 74 6.34 1.19 -7.15
N LEU A 75 6.03 0.56 -8.29
CA LEU A 75 4.68 0.08 -8.64
C LEU A 75 4.63 -1.44 -8.83
N ARG A 76 5.71 -2.17 -8.50
CA ARG A 76 5.75 -3.62 -8.67
C ARG A 76 4.75 -4.36 -7.78
N TYR A 77 4.30 -3.75 -6.68
CA TYR A 77 3.26 -4.31 -5.81
C TYR A 77 1.95 -4.56 -6.57
N GLU A 78 1.68 -3.83 -7.67
CA GLU A 78 0.49 -4.05 -8.50
C GLU A 78 0.51 -5.43 -9.19
N MET A 79 1.68 -6.03 -9.38
CA MET A 79 1.87 -7.33 -10.04
C MET A 79 2.07 -8.49 -9.05
N SER A 80 2.15 -8.21 -7.75
CA SER A 80 2.56 -9.21 -6.75
C SER A 80 1.55 -10.34 -6.58
N ASN A 81 0.25 -10.02 -6.62
CA ASN A 81 -0.80 -11.03 -6.48
C ASN A 81 -0.68 -12.12 -7.54
N GLU A 82 -0.50 -11.76 -8.81
CA GLU A 82 -0.35 -12.77 -9.86
C GLU A 82 0.92 -13.62 -9.66
N ILE A 83 2.04 -13.00 -9.28
CA ILE A 83 3.30 -13.70 -9.00
C ILE A 83 3.10 -14.78 -7.93
N ILE A 84 2.44 -14.42 -6.82
CA ILE A 84 2.25 -15.29 -5.67
C ILE A 84 1.17 -16.34 -5.95
N ASP A 85 -0.01 -15.92 -6.40
CA ASP A 85 -1.18 -16.79 -6.54
C ASP A 85 -1.00 -17.82 -7.65
N LYS A 86 -0.37 -17.41 -8.78
CA LYS A 86 -0.07 -18.32 -9.89
C LYS A 86 1.29 -18.99 -9.78
N GLN A 87 2.07 -18.67 -8.74
CA GLN A 87 3.43 -19.17 -8.54
C GLN A 87 4.31 -19.04 -9.80
N LEU A 88 4.27 -17.88 -10.46
CA LEU A 88 4.84 -17.67 -11.81
C LEU A 88 6.32 -18.05 -11.94
N PHE A 89 7.05 -17.98 -10.84
CA PHE A 89 8.49 -18.21 -10.81
C PHE A 89 8.90 -19.60 -10.31
N ASN A 90 7.96 -20.42 -9.84
CA ASN A 90 8.27 -21.75 -9.33
C ASN A 90 9.01 -22.59 -10.38
N GLY A 91 10.11 -23.22 -9.97
CA GLY A 91 10.97 -24.04 -10.82
C GLY A 91 11.92 -23.28 -11.75
N LYS A 92 11.87 -21.94 -11.83
CA LYS A 92 12.80 -21.16 -12.64
C LYS A 92 14.18 -21.10 -12.00
N SER A 93 15.22 -21.14 -12.84
CA SER A 93 16.61 -21.01 -12.42
C SER A 93 16.98 -19.58 -12.00
N LYS A 94 18.05 -19.40 -11.21
CA LYS A 94 18.56 -18.05 -10.87
C LYS A 94 18.83 -17.19 -12.11
N LYS A 95 19.35 -17.80 -13.18
CA LYS A 95 19.63 -17.10 -14.45
C LYS A 95 18.37 -16.63 -15.16
N GLU A 96 17.31 -17.45 -15.17
CA GLU A 96 16.01 -17.03 -15.72
C GLU A 96 15.39 -15.92 -14.89
N ILE A 97 15.46 -16.02 -13.56
CA ILE A 97 14.98 -14.96 -12.67
C ILE A 97 15.74 -13.66 -12.90
N GLU A 98 17.07 -13.71 -13.03
CA GLU A 98 17.87 -12.51 -13.32
C GLU A 98 17.49 -11.89 -14.68
N SER A 99 17.17 -12.71 -15.68
CA SER A 99 16.67 -12.23 -16.97
C SER A 99 15.29 -11.55 -16.85
N ILE A 100 14.39 -12.11 -16.04
CA ILE A 100 13.01 -11.65 -15.88
C ILE A 100 12.92 -10.42 -14.96
N LEU A 101 13.45 -10.52 -13.74
CA LEU A 101 13.31 -9.52 -12.67
C LEU A 101 14.52 -8.59 -12.53
N GLY A 102 15.68 -9.02 -13.04
CA GLY A 102 16.98 -8.41 -12.73
C GLY A 102 17.67 -9.08 -11.55
N LYS A 103 18.86 -8.56 -11.22
CA LYS A 103 19.65 -9.03 -10.08
C LYS A 103 18.91 -8.85 -8.76
N SER A 104 19.18 -9.72 -7.80
CA SER A 104 18.70 -9.56 -6.42
C SER A 104 19.12 -8.19 -5.87
N GLU A 105 18.19 -7.50 -5.22
CA GLU A 105 18.48 -6.20 -4.59
C GLU A 105 19.13 -6.39 -3.21
N TRP A 106 18.68 -7.40 -2.45
CA TRP A 106 19.36 -7.87 -1.23
C TRP A 106 19.07 -9.35 -0.96
N TYR A 107 19.88 -9.95 -0.10
CA TYR A 107 19.69 -11.33 0.36
C TYR A 107 18.92 -11.39 1.67
N GLY A 108 18.00 -12.36 1.78
CA GLY A 108 17.14 -12.54 2.94
C GLY A 108 17.83 -13.30 4.06
N TRP A 109 17.44 -13.00 5.31
CA TRP A 109 17.97 -13.67 6.49
C TRP A 109 17.67 -15.17 6.50
N ASP A 110 18.66 -15.98 6.87
CA ASP A 110 18.52 -17.41 7.06
C ASP A 110 19.03 -17.85 8.43
N ASP A 111 18.09 -18.33 9.25
CA ASP A 111 18.35 -18.74 10.63
C ASP A 111 19.29 -19.93 10.75
N SER A 112 19.40 -20.76 9.71
CA SER A 112 20.29 -21.92 9.69
C SER A 112 21.77 -21.53 9.63
N ILE A 113 22.08 -20.45 8.91
CA ILE A 113 23.46 -19.94 8.74
C ILE A 113 23.70 -18.66 9.54
N LYS A 114 22.68 -18.11 10.21
CA LYS A 114 22.73 -16.84 10.97
C LYS A 114 23.28 -15.68 10.14
N ALA A 115 22.90 -15.65 8.86
CA ALA A 115 23.37 -14.65 7.90
C ALA A 115 22.37 -14.50 6.76
N ASN A 116 22.57 -13.47 5.94
CA ASN A 116 21.80 -13.30 4.70
C ASN A 116 22.24 -14.36 3.68
N SER A 117 21.28 -15.13 3.17
CA SER A 117 21.54 -16.28 2.31
C SER A 117 21.43 -15.94 0.82
N PRO A 118 22.41 -16.35 -0.02
CA PRO A 118 22.33 -16.19 -1.47
C PRO A 118 21.22 -17.05 -2.13
N GLU A 119 20.53 -17.88 -1.34
CA GLU A 119 19.34 -18.63 -1.74
C GLU A 119 18.03 -17.88 -1.45
N LYS A 120 18.07 -16.66 -0.91
CA LYS A 120 16.87 -15.85 -0.63
C LYS A 120 17.01 -14.49 -1.30
N TRP A 121 16.46 -14.32 -2.48
CA TRP A 121 16.57 -13.07 -3.22
C TRP A 121 15.38 -12.18 -2.95
N ASN A 122 15.64 -10.90 -2.76
CA ASN A 122 14.60 -9.93 -2.48
C ASN A 122 14.56 -8.80 -3.49
N TYR A 123 13.36 -8.28 -3.69
CA TYR A 123 13.06 -7.16 -4.55
C TYR A 123 12.09 -6.21 -3.86
N ASN A 124 12.42 -4.92 -3.86
CA ASN A 124 11.52 -3.87 -3.45
C ASN A 124 10.35 -3.80 -4.44
N MET A 125 9.14 -3.72 -3.90
CA MET A 125 7.92 -3.59 -4.69
C MET A 125 7.25 -2.21 -4.60
N GLY A 126 7.76 -1.33 -3.75
CA GLY A 126 7.19 -0.01 -3.46
C GLY A 126 6.22 -0.02 -2.28
N PHE A 127 5.36 0.99 -2.21
CA PHE A 127 4.39 1.15 -1.13
C PHE A 127 2.98 1.08 -1.70
N LYS A 128 2.12 0.23 -1.11
CA LYS A 128 0.70 0.26 -1.45
C LYS A 128 0.09 1.60 -1.03
N PRO A 129 -0.85 2.15 -1.82
CA PRO A 129 -1.57 3.36 -1.44
C PRO A 129 -2.41 3.09 -0.20
N GLY A 130 -2.45 4.08 0.69
CA GLY A 130 -3.21 4.04 1.93
C GLY A 130 -2.72 5.11 2.90
N ALA A 131 -3.64 5.69 3.65
CA ALA A 131 -3.30 6.61 4.73
C ALA A 131 -2.32 5.97 5.71
N PHE A 132 -1.28 6.71 6.09
CA PHE A 132 -0.30 6.31 7.10
C PHE A 132 0.43 4.99 6.80
N ASN A 133 0.51 4.55 5.54
CA ASN A 133 1.29 3.38 5.17
C ASN A 133 2.79 3.74 5.07
N SER A 134 3.58 3.27 6.04
CA SER A 134 5.05 3.32 6.03
C SER A 134 5.69 1.96 5.72
N ASN A 135 4.88 0.96 5.34
CA ASN A 135 5.36 -0.39 5.08
C ASN A 135 5.68 -0.55 3.60
N GLN A 136 6.95 -0.80 3.31
CA GLN A 136 7.42 -1.17 1.99
C GLN A 136 7.03 -2.62 1.71
N GLU A 137 6.44 -2.86 0.56
CA GLU A 137 6.15 -4.20 0.06
C GLU A 137 7.40 -4.80 -0.59
N CYS A 138 7.68 -6.08 -0.31
CA CYS A 138 8.84 -6.80 -0.79
C CYS A 138 8.44 -8.19 -1.30
N LEU A 139 9.08 -8.63 -2.39
CA LEU A 139 9.01 -9.99 -2.89
C LEU A 139 10.29 -10.73 -2.47
N GLU A 140 10.15 -11.86 -1.79
CA GLU A 140 11.26 -12.80 -1.56
C GLU A 140 11.06 -14.07 -2.41
N LEU A 141 12.11 -14.45 -3.14
CA LEU A 141 12.23 -15.72 -3.82
C LEU A 141 13.20 -16.61 -3.07
N VAL A 142 12.75 -17.81 -2.69
CA VAL A 142 13.57 -18.83 -2.02
C VAL A 142 13.98 -19.86 -3.06
N PHE A 143 15.28 -20.12 -3.13
CA PHE A 143 15.89 -21.06 -4.04
C PHE A 143 16.30 -22.34 -3.32
N LYS A 144 16.29 -23.45 -4.07
CA LYS A 144 16.90 -24.71 -3.70
C LYS A 144 17.44 -25.37 -4.96
N ASN A 145 18.70 -25.77 -4.96
CA ASN A 145 19.37 -26.37 -6.12
C ASN A 145 19.19 -25.52 -7.40
N ASP A 146 19.51 -24.22 -7.29
CA ASP A 146 19.39 -23.23 -8.37
C ASP A 146 17.96 -22.88 -8.84
N SER A 147 16.93 -23.55 -8.32
CA SER A 147 15.54 -23.34 -8.73
C SER A 147 14.70 -22.66 -7.64
N VAL A 148 13.80 -21.75 -8.03
CA VAL A 148 12.82 -21.16 -7.10
C VAL A 148 11.89 -22.26 -6.61
N VAL A 149 11.76 -22.38 -5.28
CA VAL A 149 10.81 -23.29 -4.63
C VAL A 149 9.66 -22.55 -3.94
N LYS A 150 9.83 -21.25 -3.68
CA LYS A 150 8.82 -20.43 -3.04
C LYS A 150 8.97 -18.97 -3.44
N SER A 151 7.84 -18.33 -3.73
CA SER A 151 7.72 -16.87 -3.80
C SER A 151 6.86 -16.42 -2.63
N LYS A 152 7.27 -15.39 -1.89
CA LYS A 152 6.49 -14.83 -0.78
C LYS A 152 6.52 -13.31 -0.80
N GLN A 153 5.42 -12.70 -0.44
CA GLN A 153 5.35 -11.26 -0.18
C GLN A 153 5.49 -11.01 1.33
N TYR A 154 6.22 -9.97 1.68
CA TYR A 154 6.33 -9.51 3.07
C TYR A 154 6.50 -7.99 3.10
N GLN A 155 6.31 -7.41 4.28
CA GLN A 155 6.45 -5.98 4.51
C GLN A 155 7.68 -5.66 5.35
N LEU A 156 8.35 -4.57 5.01
CA LEU A 156 9.38 -3.95 5.84
C LEU A 156 8.89 -2.59 6.30
N GLU A 157 8.99 -2.31 7.60
CA GLU A 157 8.76 -0.97 8.12
C GLU A 157 9.87 -0.05 7.61
N TYR A 158 9.51 0.97 6.85
CA TYR A 158 10.45 1.95 6.36
C TYR A 158 10.61 3.06 7.40
N ILE A 159 11.73 3.04 8.12
CA ILE A 159 12.09 4.13 9.04
C ILE A 159 12.69 5.25 8.21
N TYR A 160 11.98 6.37 8.12
CA TYR A 160 12.54 7.60 7.56
C TYR A 160 13.64 8.09 8.51
N GLU A 161 14.90 7.81 8.20
CA GLU A 161 15.99 8.51 8.86
C GLU A 161 15.82 10.00 8.56
N LYS A 162 15.43 10.76 9.58
CA LYS A 162 15.49 12.22 9.53
C LYS A 162 16.97 12.54 9.35
N LYS A 163 17.36 12.94 8.14
CA LYS A 163 18.66 13.59 7.92
C LYS A 163 18.74 14.75 8.90
N ILE A 164 19.44 14.54 10.01
CA ILE A 164 19.98 15.64 10.78
C ILE A 164 21.14 16.12 9.91
N ASP A 165 20.95 17.26 9.26
CA ASP A 165 22.02 17.91 8.53
C ASP A 165 23.20 18.10 9.47
N SER A 166 24.21 17.23 9.32
CA SER A 166 25.50 17.34 9.98
C SER A 166 26.28 18.49 9.34
N VAL A 167 25.89 19.72 9.63
CA VAL A 167 26.62 20.95 9.28
C VAL A 167 26.60 21.91 10.47
N GLU A 168 27.09 21.49 11.63
CA GLU A 168 27.52 22.46 12.67
C GLU A 168 28.46 21.84 13.72
N VAL A 169 29.53 21.17 13.28
CA VAL A 169 30.66 20.87 14.17
C VAL A 169 31.97 21.10 13.42
N ASP A 170 32.21 22.33 12.97
CA ASP A 170 33.59 22.75 12.67
C ASP A 170 33.77 24.28 12.60
N LYS A 171 33.35 25.00 13.66
CA LYS A 171 33.85 26.37 13.93
C LYS A 171 33.88 26.63 15.43
N LYS A 172 34.95 26.17 16.08
CA LYS A 172 35.55 26.78 17.27
C LYS A 172 36.93 26.18 17.49
N ILE A 173 37.89 26.72 16.75
CA ILE A 173 39.28 26.90 17.22
C ILE A 173 39.31 28.29 17.85
#